data_AF-V4NFD3-F1
#
_entry.id   AF-V4NFD3-F1
#
_cell.length_a   1.000
_cell.length_b   1.000
_cell.length_c   1.000
_cell.angle_alpha   90.00
_cell.angle_beta   90.00
_cell.angle_gamma   90.00
#
_symmetry.space_group_name_H-M   'P 1'
#
loop_
_entity.id
_entity.type
_entity.pdbx_description
1 polymer ?
#
loop_
_entity_poly.entity_id
_entity_poly.type
_entity_poly.pdbx_seq_one_letter_code
_entity_poly.pdbx_strand_id
1 'polypeptide(L)' 'NRQQRGIDPYKRIEPAASARLTTAERDRVSKIYSELALHGIEPTRWELEALARGAKVKFGDISMHYPAISDWAGFQ' A
#
# COMPACT_ATOMS: atom_id res chain seq x y z
N ASN A 1 7.87 8.91 -32.97
CA ASN A 1 6.89 7.82 -33.20
C ASN A 1 6.99 6.83 -32.04
N ARG A 2 6.30 7.12 -30.91
CA ARG A 2 6.40 6.33 -29.66
C ARG A 2 5.23 5.35 -29.65
N GLN A 3 5.46 4.13 -30.10
CA GLN A 3 4.46 3.07 -30.04
C GLN A 3 4.25 2.67 -28.57
N GLN A 4 3.20 3.20 -27.96
CA GLN A 4 2.73 2.68 -26.68
C GLN A 4 2.20 1.27 -26.95
N ARG A 5 2.90 0.27 -26.41
CA ARG A 5 2.50 -1.14 -26.48
C ARG A 5 1.08 -1.24 -25.94
N GLY A 6 0.15 -1.70 -26.78
CA GLY A 6 -1.23 -1.93 -26.39
C GLY A 6 -1.27 -2.82 -25.17
N ILE A 7 -1.92 -2.36 -24.12
CA ILE A 7 -2.11 -3.14 -22.90
C ILE A 7 -3.23 -4.12 -23.21
N ASP A 8 -2.89 -5.40 -23.38
CA ASP A 8 -3.88 -6.47 -23.52
C ASP A 8 -4.85 -6.44 -22.32
N PRO A 9 -6.15 -6.17 -22.52
CA PRO A 9 -7.12 -6.05 -21.41
C PRO A 9 -7.38 -7.39 -20.70
N TYR A 10 -7.00 -8.51 -21.31
CA TYR A 10 -7.13 -9.85 -20.74
C TYR A 10 -5.86 -10.34 -20.04
N LYS A 11 -4.75 -9.60 -20.14
CA LYS A 11 -3.51 -9.95 -19.48
C LYS A 11 -3.55 -9.40 -18.07
N ARG A 12 -3.52 -10.28 -17.05
CA ARG A 12 -3.32 -9.84 -15.67
C ARG A 12 -2.00 -9.07 -15.62
N ILE A 13 -2.10 -7.76 -15.45
CA ILE A 13 -0.94 -6.90 -15.25
C ILE A 13 -0.34 -7.35 -13.93
N GLU A 14 0.76 -8.08 -14.00
CA GLU A 14 1.50 -8.40 -12.79
C GLU A 14 1.96 -7.08 -12.17
N PRO A 15 1.66 -6.85 -10.88
CA PRO A 15 2.18 -5.68 -10.20
C PRO A 15 3.71 -5.69 -10.32
N ALA A 16 4.28 -4.53 -10.62
CA ALA A 16 5.72 -4.35 -10.69
C ALA A 16 6.39 -4.89 -9.42
N ALA A 17 7.64 -5.33 -9.49
CA ALA A 17 8.35 -5.83 -8.31
C ALA A 17 8.33 -4.83 -7.14
N SER A 18 8.34 -3.53 -7.44
CA SER A 18 8.17 -2.45 -6.47
C SER A 18 6.78 -2.36 -5.86
N ALA A 19 5.73 -2.87 -6.52
CA ALA A 19 4.36 -2.94 -6.03
C ALA A 19 4.08 -4.25 -5.27
N ARG A 20 4.96 -5.25 -5.34
CA ARG A 20 4.86 -6.48 -4.54
C ARG A 20 5.15 -6.14 -3.08
N LEU A 21 4.23 -6.49 -2.19
CA LEU A 21 4.42 -6.33 -0.76
C LEU A 21 5.41 -7.35 -0.22
N THR A 22 6.39 -6.89 0.58
CA THR A 22 7.23 -7.79 1.38
C THR A 22 6.43 -8.44 2.51
N THR A 23 6.91 -9.55 3.06
CA THR A 23 6.25 -10.23 4.19
C THR A 23 6.08 -9.30 5.41
N ALA A 24 7.06 -8.40 5.64
CA ALA A 24 7.02 -7.41 6.72
C ALA A 24 5.94 -6.33 6.48
N GLU A 25 5.83 -5.83 5.25
CA GLU A 25 4.73 -4.93 4.88
C GLU A 25 3.37 -5.63 5.00
N ARG A 26 3.30 -6.95 4.74
CA ARG A 26 2.03 -7.71 4.72
C ARG A 26 1.50 -7.94 6.12
N ASP A 27 2.39 -8.20 7.08
CA ASP A 27 2.06 -8.22 8.51
C ASP A 27 1.52 -6.85 8.96
N ARG A 28 2.15 -5.76 8.52
CA ARG A 28 1.66 -4.39 8.77
C ARG A 28 0.31 -4.12 8.12
N VAL A 29 0.10 -4.53 6.87
CA VAL A 29 -1.20 -4.41 6.19
C VAL A 29 -2.29 -5.08 6.99
N SER A 30 -2.05 -6.29 7.51
CA SER A 30 -3.04 -6.98 8.34
C SER A 30 -3.32 -6.22 9.64
N LYS A 31 -2.29 -5.64 10.29
CA LYS A 31 -2.46 -4.82 11.50
C LYS A 31 -3.24 -3.53 11.23
N ILE A 32 -2.88 -2.81 10.17
CA ILE A 32 -3.55 -1.58 9.72
C ILE A 32 -5.00 -1.88 9.32
N TYR A 33 -5.24 -2.99 8.63
CA TYR A 33 -6.59 -3.42 8.29
C TYR A 33 -7.42 -3.69 9.55
N SER A 34 -6.88 -4.41 10.53
CA SER A 34 -7.56 -4.63 11.80
C SER A 34 -7.87 -3.33 12.53
N GLU A 35 -6.94 -2.37 12.57
CA GLU A 35 -7.20 -1.06 13.16
C GLU A 35 -8.29 -0.28 12.42
N LEU A 36 -8.23 -0.22 11.09
CA LEU A 36 -9.25 0.45 10.27
C LEU A 36 -10.62 -0.22 10.41
N ALA A 37 -10.66 -1.55 10.46
CA ALA A 37 -11.88 -2.32 10.67
C ALA A 37 -12.50 -2.04 12.06
N LEU A 38 -11.70 -1.82 13.11
CA LEU A 38 -12.19 -1.37 14.42
C LEU A 38 -12.87 0.01 14.35
N HIS A 39 -12.41 0.86 13.44
CA HIS A 39 -13.03 2.16 13.16
C HIS A 39 -14.20 2.06 12.17
N GLY A 40 -14.58 0.86 11.73
CA GLY A 40 -15.63 0.64 10.73
C GLY A 40 -15.26 1.10 9.32
N ILE A 41 -13.96 1.26 9.06
CA ILE A 41 -13.42 1.66 7.77
C ILE A 41 -13.06 0.39 7.00
N GLU A 42 -13.60 0.27 5.77
CA GLU A 42 -13.25 -0.80 4.84
C GLU A 42 -12.27 -0.27 3.79
N PRO A 43 -10.96 -0.29 4.05
CA PRO A 43 -9.96 0.21 3.11
C PRO A 43 -9.84 -0.74 1.92
N THR A 44 -9.71 -0.18 0.72
CA THR A 44 -9.39 -0.99 -0.46
C THR A 44 -7.94 -1.46 -0.44
N ARG A 45 -7.64 -2.48 -1.27
CA ARG A 45 -6.32 -3.10 -1.32
C ARG A 45 -5.20 -2.09 -1.54
N TRP A 46 -5.34 -1.16 -2.49
CA TRP A 46 -4.32 -0.15 -2.76
C TRP A 46 -4.14 0.85 -1.60
N GLU A 47 -5.18 1.12 -0.81
CA GLU A 47 -5.10 1.99 0.37
C GLU A 47 -4.27 1.35 1.47
N LEU A 48 -4.51 0.07 1.75
CA LEU A 48 -3.69 -0.70 2.69
C LEU A 48 -2.22 -0.75 2.25
N GLU A 49 -1.97 -0.94 0.96
CA GLU A 49 -0.63 -0.95 0.39
C GLU A 49 0.06 0.41 0.53
N ALA A 50 -0.67 1.51 0.30
CA ALA A 50 -0.17 2.86 0.51
C ALA A 50 0.16 3.11 1.99
N LEU A 51 -0.71 2.67 2.91
CA LEU A 51 -0.52 2.85 4.35
C LEU A 51 0.67 2.06 4.88
N ALA A 52 0.85 0.81 4.45
CA ALA A 52 2.01 0.01 4.83
C ALA A 52 3.34 0.64 4.38
N ARG A 53 3.32 1.40 3.27
CA ARG A 53 4.47 2.10 2.70
C ARG A 53 4.76 3.47 3.30
N GLY A 54 3.92 3.99 4.19
CA GLY A 54 4.16 5.31 4.77
C GLY A 54 3.09 6.36 4.53
N ALA A 55 1.93 5.98 3.99
CA ALA A 55 0.88 6.96 3.74
C ALA A 55 0.18 7.42 5.03
N LYS A 56 -0.47 8.57 4.90
CA LYS A 56 -1.41 9.08 5.90
C LYS A 56 -2.82 8.82 5.39
N VAL A 57 -3.67 8.25 6.23
CA VAL A 57 -5.09 8.10 5.95
C VAL A 57 -5.88 9.14 6.72
N LYS A 58 -6.86 9.75 6.05
CA LYS A 58 -7.81 10.67 6.66
C LYS A 58 -9.22 10.21 6.34
N PHE A 59 -9.94 9.71 7.34
CA PHE A 59 -11.36 9.34 7.24
C PHE A 59 -12.19 10.29 8.11
N GLY A 60 -12.85 11.25 7.45
CA GLY A 60 -13.60 12.30 8.14
C GLY A 60 -12.70 13.13 9.06
N ASP A 61 -12.91 12.99 10.37
CA ASP A 61 -12.15 13.65 11.43
C ASP A 61 -10.93 12.82 11.90
N ILE A 62 -10.94 11.51 11.64
CA ILE A 62 -9.86 10.61 12.06
C ILE A 62 -8.71 10.72 11.06
N SER A 63 -7.52 11.05 11.56
CA SER A 63 -6.31 11.06 10.76
C SER A 63 -5.24 10.18 11.40
N MET A 64 -4.87 9.12 10.70
CA MET A 64 -3.86 8.15 11.13
C MET A 64 -2.66 8.24 10.22
N HIS A 65 -1.47 8.31 10.82
CA HIS A 65 -0.21 8.36 10.10
C HIS A 65 0.55 7.08 10.38
N TYR A 66 0.75 6.28 9.34
CA TYR A 66 1.57 5.09 9.41
C TYR A 66 2.92 5.43 8.78
N PRO A 67 4.00 5.64 9.56
CA PRO A 67 5.30 5.93 8.99
C PRO A 67 5.81 4.72 8.21
N ALA A 68 6.45 4.94 7.06
CA ALA A 68 7.02 3.87 6.24
C ALA A 68 7.98 3.01 7.08
N ILE A 69 8.09 1.70 6.82
CA ILE A 69 9.27 0.95 7.27
C ILE A 69 10.44 1.44 6.44
N SER A 70 10.97 2.57 6.84
CA SER A 70 12.24 3.09 6.41
C SER A 70 13.31 2.33 7.17
N ASP A 71 13.70 1.15 6.68
CA ASP A 71 15.02 0.59 6.97
C ASP A 71 16.09 1.42 6.22
N TRP A 72 16.05 2.74 6.41
CA TRP A 72 17.11 3.66 5.97
C TRP A 72 18.15 3.87 7.06
N ALA A 73 18.00 3.17 8.21
CA ALA A 73 18.95 3.22 9.32
C ALA A 73 20.33 2.61 8.98
N GLY A 74 20.44 1.89 7.85
CA GLY A 74 21.69 1.27 7.37
C GLY A 74 22.39 1.99 6.22
N PHE A 75 21.88 3.12 5.73
CA PHE A 75 22.53 3.90 4.67
C PHE A 75 23.34 5.05 5.29
N GLN A 76 24.49 4.72 5.87
CA GLN A 76 25.54 5.68 6.27
C GLN A 76 26.70 5.65 5.28
#